data_AF-A0A2V7PKS7-F1
#
_entry.id   AF-A0A2V7PKS7-F1
#
_cell.length_a   1.000
_cell.length_b   1.000
_cell.length_c   1.000
_cell.angle_alpha   90.00
_cell.angle_beta   90.00
_cell.angle_gamma   90.00
#
_symmetry.space_group_name_H-M   'P 1'
#
loop_
_entity.id
_entity.type
_entity.pdbx_description
1 polymer ?
#
loop_
_entity_poly.entity_id
_entity_poly.type
_entity_poly.pdbx_seq_one_letter_code
_entity_poly.pdbx_strand_id
1 'polypeptide(L)'
;RQRSLAEQLERLQAEGASAAAGPLAQEAKELARQLEAGRLDQQTIERQQRLYHRLLDAGRTLSNDEPDQTKDRISRSATGDSVHLPDVLKAGATGAGPRLRYPTWEELQMLTPEQRRLVLEYFRKLNAPAPR
;
A
#
# COMPACT_ATOMS: atom_id res chain seq x y z
N ARG A 1 -22.66 -16.82 -4.37
CA ARG A 1 -21.34 -16.11 -4.39
C ARG A 1 -20.64 -16.21 -5.75
N GLN A 2 -20.57 -17.37 -6.42
CA GLN A 2 -19.92 -17.47 -7.76
C GLN A 2 -20.78 -16.88 -8.89
N ARG A 3 -22.10 -17.11 -8.91
CA ARG A 3 -23.03 -16.51 -9.90
C ARG A 3 -23.01 -14.97 -9.91
N SER A 4 -23.01 -14.36 -8.73
CA SER A 4 -22.94 -12.91 -8.58
C SER A 4 -21.63 -12.30 -9.10
N LEU A 5 -20.53 -13.05 -9.07
CA LEU A 5 -19.24 -12.61 -9.60
C LEU A 5 -19.24 -12.62 -11.14
N ALA A 6 -19.83 -13.66 -11.75
CA ALA A 6 -20.00 -13.72 -13.20
C ALA A 6 -20.87 -12.57 -13.73
N GLU A 7 -21.98 -12.25 -13.05
CA GLU A 7 -22.87 -11.14 -13.41
C GLU A 7 -22.22 -9.75 -13.27
N GLN A 8 -21.25 -9.61 -12.35
CA GLN A 8 -20.48 -8.37 -12.21
C GLN A 8 -19.47 -8.21 -13.34
N LEU A 9 -18.77 -9.30 -13.70
CA LEU A 9 -17.81 -9.27 -14.80
C LEU A 9 -18.47 -9.03 -16.16
N GLU A 10 -19.67 -9.59 -16.38
CA GLU A 10 -20.46 -9.38 -17.60
C GLU A 10 -20.93 -7.92 -17.74
N ARG A 11 -21.29 -7.27 -16.62
CA ARG A 11 -21.58 -5.83 -16.60
C ARG A 11 -20.34 -4.99 -16.93
N LEU A 12 -19.19 -5.31 -16.33
CA LEU A 12 -17.93 -4.62 -16.62
C LEU A 12 -17.47 -4.79 -18.08
N GLN A 13 -17.73 -5.95 -18.68
CA GLN A 13 -17.52 -6.16 -20.12
C GLN A 13 -18.46 -5.29 -20.97
N ALA A 14 -19.75 -5.23 -20.62
CA ALA A 14 -20.75 -4.45 -21.33
C ALA A 14 -20.50 -2.93 -21.25
N GLU A 15 -19.91 -2.47 -20.15
CA GLU A 15 -19.46 -1.09 -19.94
C GLU A 15 -18.16 -0.76 -20.69
N GLY A 16 -17.55 -1.72 -21.41
CA GLY A 16 -16.34 -1.52 -22.19
C GLY A 16 -15.07 -1.33 -21.35
N ALA A 17 -15.12 -1.60 -20.05
CA ALA A 17 -14.04 -1.31 -19.10
C ALA A 17 -12.83 -2.26 -19.27
N SER A 18 -13.01 -3.46 -19.85
CA SER A 18 -11.88 -4.33 -20.18
C SER A 18 -12.24 -5.46 -21.15
N ALA A 19 -11.45 -5.61 -22.21
CA ALA A 19 -11.54 -6.77 -23.13
C ALA A 19 -11.22 -8.11 -22.44
N ALA A 20 -10.52 -8.09 -21.30
CA ALA A 20 -10.19 -9.29 -20.53
C ALA A 20 -11.35 -9.78 -19.64
N ALA A 21 -12.41 -8.97 -19.44
CA ALA A 21 -13.52 -9.31 -18.55
C ALA A 21 -14.39 -10.46 -19.07
N GLY A 22 -14.56 -10.59 -20.40
CA GLY A 22 -15.41 -11.62 -21.00
C GLY A 22 -14.92 -13.06 -20.79
N PRO A 23 -13.66 -13.38 -21.12
CA PRO A 23 -13.10 -14.71 -20.84
C PRO A 23 -13.16 -15.10 -19.35
N LEU A 24 -12.93 -14.14 -18.45
CA LEU A 24 -13.00 -14.37 -17.00
C LEU A 24 -14.43 -14.62 -16.51
N ALA A 25 -15.42 -13.90 -17.06
CA ALA A 25 -16.83 -14.11 -16.75
C ALA A 25 -17.30 -15.52 -17.17
N GLN A 26 -16.89 -15.97 -18.36
CA GLN A 26 -17.23 -17.29 -18.87
C GLN A 26 -16.63 -18.40 -17.99
N GLU A 27 -15.37 -18.27 -17.61
CA GLU A 27 -14.69 -19.25 -16.75
C GLU A 27 -15.31 -19.30 -15.33
N ALA A 28 -15.74 -18.15 -14.80
CA ALA A 28 -16.47 -18.08 -13.53
C ALA A 28 -17.83 -18.80 -13.61
N LYS A 29 -18.57 -18.68 -14.73
CA LYS A 29 -19.85 -19.39 -14.95
C LYS A 29 -19.65 -20.90 -15.00
N GLU A 30 -18.59 -21.37 -15.66
CA GLU A 30 -18.29 -22.80 -15.76
C GLU A 30 -17.90 -23.42 -14.41
N LEU A 31 -17.05 -22.73 -13.64
CA LEU A 31 -16.68 -23.18 -12.29
C LEU A 31 -17.89 -23.16 -11.35
N ALA A 32 -18.78 -22.17 -11.45
CA ALA A 32 -20.01 -22.14 -10.68
C ALA A 32 -20.89 -23.37 -10.93
N ARG A 33 -21.04 -23.78 -12.20
CA ARG A 33 -21.80 -24.99 -12.57
C ARG A 33 -21.15 -26.26 -12.05
N GLN A 34 -19.82 -26.36 -12.09
CA GLN A 34 -19.08 -27.52 -11.58
C GLN A 34 -19.18 -27.67 -10.06
N LEU A 35 -19.11 -26.54 -9.34
CA LEU A 35 -19.27 -26.52 -7.88
C LEU A 35 -20.71 -26.85 -7.46
N GLU A 36 -21.72 -26.36 -8.19
CA GLU A 36 -23.14 -26.67 -7.93
C GLU A 36 -23.48 -28.13 -8.22
N ALA A 37 -22.79 -28.76 -9.18
CA ALA A 37 -22.90 -30.18 -9.46
C ALA A 37 -22.19 -31.07 -8.41
N GLY A 38 -21.64 -30.50 -7.33
CA GLY A 38 -20.99 -31.23 -6.24
C GLY A 38 -19.63 -31.84 -6.60
N ARG A 39 -19.03 -31.46 -7.75
CA ARG A 39 -17.73 -31.96 -8.20
C ARG A 39 -16.61 -31.08 -7.64
N LEU A 40 -16.38 -31.19 -6.34
CA LEU A 40 -15.27 -30.54 -5.65
C LEU A 40 -14.03 -31.43 -5.73
N ASP A 41 -13.31 -31.34 -6.85
CA ASP A 41 -12.03 -32.01 -7.05
C ASP A 41 -10.87 -31.02 -6.92
N GLN A 42 -9.66 -31.51 -6.63
CA GLN A 42 -8.45 -30.71 -6.46
C GLN A 42 -8.17 -29.84 -7.70
N GLN A 43 -8.43 -30.38 -8.89
CA GLN A 43 -8.33 -29.65 -10.15
C GLN A 43 -9.28 -28.44 -10.22
N THR A 44 -10.50 -28.54 -9.67
CA THR A 44 -11.48 -27.44 -9.62
C THR A 44 -11.00 -26.33 -8.70
N ILE A 45 -10.39 -26.69 -7.56
CA ILE A 45 -9.82 -25.74 -6.60
C ILE A 45 -8.63 -24.99 -7.22
N GLU A 46 -7.72 -25.68 -7.90
CA GLU A 46 -6.58 -25.05 -8.58
C GLU A 46 -7.02 -24.11 -9.71
N ARG A 47 -8.07 -24.47 -10.45
CA ARG A 47 -8.66 -23.59 -11.46
C ARG A 47 -9.30 -22.35 -10.83
N GLN A 48 -9.99 -22.53 -9.70
CA GLN A 48 -10.55 -21.42 -8.94
C GLN A 48 -9.46 -20.45 -8.44
N GLN A 49 -8.36 -20.96 -7.89
CA GLN A 49 -7.24 -20.14 -7.42
C GLN A 49 -6.60 -19.34 -8.57
N ARG A 50 -6.37 -19.98 -9.72
CA ARG A 50 -5.86 -19.32 -10.93
C ARG A 50 -6.82 -18.28 -11.49
N LEU A 51 -8.13 -18.51 -11.40
CA LEU A 51 -9.13 -17.51 -11.78
C LEU A 51 -9.08 -16.31 -10.82
N TYR A 52 -8.98 -16.52 -9.50
CA TYR A 52 -8.87 -15.44 -8.53
C TYR A 52 -7.59 -14.60 -8.69
N HIS A 53 -6.44 -15.22 -8.93
CA HIS A 53 -5.21 -14.48 -9.21
C HIS A 53 -5.37 -13.59 -10.45
N ARG A 54 -5.87 -14.14 -11.56
CA ARG A 54 -6.14 -13.34 -12.76
C ARG A 54 -7.17 -12.24 -12.52
N LEU A 55 -8.16 -12.45 -11.67
CA LEU A 55 -9.14 -11.42 -11.31
C LEU A 55 -8.55 -10.32 -10.42
N LEU A 56 -7.60 -10.65 -9.53
CA LEU A 56 -6.90 -9.65 -8.72
C LEU A 56 -5.91 -8.84 -9.58
N ASP A 57 -5.20 -9.51 -10.48
CA ASP A 57 -4.29 -8.89 -11.43
C ASP A 57 -5.06 -8.01 -12.44
N ALA A 58 -6.18 -8.52 -12.97
CA ALA A 58 -7.07 -7.74 -13.83
C ALA A 58 -7.83 -6.66 -13.05
N GLY A 59 -8.14 -6.87 -11.77
CA GLY A 59 -8.74 -5.86 -10.89
C GLY A 59 -7.83 -4.64 -10.74
N ARG A 60 -6.51 -4.88 -10.69
CA ARG A 60 -5.50 -3.82 -10.68
C ARG A 60 -5.48 -3.02 -12.00
N THR A 61 -5.71 -3.66 -13.13
CA THR A 61 -5.80 -2.99 -14.45
C THR A 61 -7.18 -2.37 -14.71
N LEU A 62 -8.26 -2.98 -14.21
CA LEU A 62 -9.65 -2.50 -14.24
C LEU A 62 -9.87 -1.28 -13.33
N SER A 63 -9.14 -1.20 -12.20
CA SER A 63 -9.27 -0.08 -11.26
C SER A 63 -8.70 1.24 -11.81
N ASN A 64 -8.17 1.27 -13.04
CA ASN A 64 -7.58 2.45 -13.67
C ASN A 64 -6.50 3.12 -12.79
N ASP A 65 -5.89 2.33 -11.89
CA ASP A 65 -4.82 2.72 -10.97
C ASP A 65 -3.45 2.27 -11.53
N GLU A 66 -3.41 1.97 -12.83
CA GLU A 66 -2.17 2.04 -13.58
C GLU A 66 -1.74 3.51 -13.59
N PRO A 67 -0.50 3.84 -13.19
CA PRO A 67 0.02 5.19 -13.39
C PRO A 67 -0.05 5.46 -14.89
N ASP A 68 -1.00 6.30 -15.26
CA ASP A 68 -1.32 6.63 -16.64
C ASP A 68 -0.05 7.08 -17.36
N GLN A 69 0.52 6.18 -18.18
CA GLN A 69 1.79 6.44 -18.88
C GLN A 69 1.62 7.49 -19.99
N THR A 70 0.38 7.77 -20.37
CA THR A 70 -0.04 8.79 -21.34
C THR A 70 -0.30 10.14 -20.69
N LYS A 71 -0.55 10.20 -19.38
CA LYS A 71 -0.60 11.48 -18.66
C LYS A 71 0.80 11.97 -18.39
N ASP A 72 1.03 13.23 -18.70
CA ASP A 72 2.24 13.92 -18.28
C ASP A 72 2.39 13.80 -16.77
N ARG A 73 3.59 13.41 -16.32
CA ARG A 73 3.90 13.30 -14.91
C ARG A 73 3.75 14.68 -14.27
N ILE A 74 2.71 14.88 -13.48
CA ILE A 74 2.51 16.12 -12.73
C ILE A 74 3.33 16.01 -11.44
N SER A 75 4.50 16.63 -11.42
CA SER A 75 5.25 16.82 -10.18
C SER A 75 4.62 17.95 -9.37
N ARG A 76 4.12 17.64 -8.17
CA ARG A 76 3.70 18.64 -7.18
C ARG A 76 4.75 18.73 -6.08
N SER A 77 5.14 19.95 -5.70
CA SER A 77 5.97 20.16 -4.51
C SER A 77 5.28 19.57 -3.29
N ALA A 78 6.01 18.78 -2.50
CA ALA A 78 5.53 18.25 -1.24
C ALA A 78 4.99 19.41 -0.39
N THR A 79 3.71 19.35 -0.04
CA THR A 79 3.03 20.35 0.77
C THR A 79 2.78 19.72 2.14
N GLY A 80 3.73 19.91 3.06
CA GLY A 80 3.65 19.43 4.45
C GLY A 80 4.81 18.53 4.90
N ASP A 81 4.91 18.38 6.22
CA ASP A 81 5.88 17.56 6.97
C ASP A 81 5.52 16.05 6.89
N SER A 82 5.24 15.53 5.70
CA SER A 82 4.78 14.15 5.48
C SER A 82 5.94 13.16 5.40
N VAL A 83 6.88 13.25 6.34
CA VAL A 83 7.92 12.23 6.50
C VAL A 83 7.35 11.09 7.35
N HIS A 84 6.69 10.14 6.68
CA HIS A 84 6.24 8.90 7.32
C HIS A 84 7.42 7.94 7.46
N LEU A 85 8.17 8.06 8.56
CA LEU A 85 9.23 7.11 8.88
C LEU A 85 8.61 5.82 9.48
N PRO A 86 8.88 4.63 8.90
CA PRO A 86 8.56 3.35 9.52
C PRO A 86 9.12 3.26 10.94
N ASP A 87 8.44 2.54 11.84
CA ASP A 87 8.84 2.44 13.25
C ASP A 87 10.29 1.94 13.44
N VAL A 88 10.74 1.04 12.56
CA VAL A 88 12.11 0.52 12.55
C VAL A 88 13.18 1.57 12.21
N LEU A 89 12.78 2.69 11.60
CA LEU A 89 13.65 3.80 11.25
C LEU A 89 13.54 4.98 12.23
N LYS A 90 12.66 4.90 13.24
CA LYS A 90 12.57 5.93 14.28
C LYS A 90 13.89 6.03 15.06
N ALA A 91 14.20 7.24 15.52
CA ALA A 91 15.38 7.50 16.33
C ALA A 91 15.42 6.54 17.54
N GLY A 92 16.54 5.85 17.72
CA GLY A 92 16.74 4.87 18.79
C GLY A 92 16.24 3.45 18.51
N ALA A 93 15.51 3.20 17.42
CA ALA A 93 14.94 1.87 17.11
C ALA A 93 16.00 0.82 16.73
N THR A 94 17.08 1.23 16.08
CA THR A 94 18.17 0.34 15.65
C THR A 94 19.29 0.19 16.69
N GLY A 95 19.16 0.83 17.86
CA GLY A 95 20.22 0.92 18.88
C GLY A 95 21.43 1.78 18.47
N ALA A 96 21.51 2.21 17.20
CA ALA A 96 22.51 3.12 16.67
C ALA A 96 21.88 4.49 16.43
N GLY A 97 22.15 5.44 17.33
CA GLY A 97 21.65 6.82 17.24
C GLY A 97 20.98 7.33 18.52
N PRO A 98 20.60 8.61 18.55
CA PRO A 98 19.95 9.21 19.72
C PRO A 98 18.59 8.56 19.99
N ARG A 99 18.27 8.34 21.27
CA ARG A 99 16.99 7.76 21.73
C ARG A 99 15.82 8.71 21.49
N LEU A 100 16.07 10.01 21.66
CA LEU A 100 15.16 11.11 21.38
C LEU A 100 15.70 11.92 20.20
N ARG A 101 14.81 12.28 19.28
CA ARG A 101 15.12 13.18 18.17
C ARG A 101 15.63 14.53 18.71
N TYR A 102 16.66 15.07 18.09
CA TYR A 102 17.07 16.45 18.33
C TYR A 102 16.02 17.45 17.77
N PRO A 103 15.93 18.67 18.33
CA PRO A 103 15.06 19.71 17.80
C PRO A 103 15.37 20.05 16.34
N THR A 104 14.36 20.48 15.59
CA THR A 104 14.52 20.92 14.21
C THR A 104 15.16 22.31 14.11
N TRP A 105 15.64 22.65 12.92
CA TRP A 105 16.15 23.98 12.64
C TRP A 105 15.11 25.08 12.91
N GLU A 106 13.85 24.85 12.51
CA GLU A 106 12.74 25.78 12.71
C GLU A 106 12.43 26.01 14.20
N GLU A 107 12.44 24.94 15.01
CA GLU A 107 12.26 25.01 16.47
C GLU A 107 13.41 25.80 17.14
N LEU A 108 14.65 25.66 16.64
CA LEU A 108 15.82 26.36 17.18
C LEU A 108 15.92 27.83 16.74
N GLN A 109 15.25 28.24 15.67
CA GLN A 109 15.22 29.63 15.23
C GLN A 109 14.36 30.52 16.14
N MET A 110 13.37 29.94 16.82
CA MET A 110 12.53 30.67 17.79
C MET A 110 13.25 30.99 19.11
N LEU A 111 14.46 30.47 19.30
CA LEU A 111 15.26 30.61 20.53
C LEU A 111 16.44 31.56 20.35
N THR A 112 16.86 32.21 21.45
CA THR A 112 18.11 32.96 21.46
C THR A 112 19.33 32.02 21.30
N PRO A 113 20.51 32.52 20.88
CA PRO A 113 21.70 31.68 20.73
C PRO A 113 22.08 30.89 22.00
N GLU A 114 21.95 31.53 23.18
CA GLU A 114 22.22 30.88 24.47
C GLU A 114 21.20 29.78 24.78
N GLN A 115 19.91 30.04 24.54
CA GLN A 115 18.86 29.04 24.73
C GLN A 115 19.04 27.85 23.78
N ARG A 116 19.41 28.10 22.52
CA ARG A 116 19.72 27.05 21.55
C ARG A 116 20.83 26.14 22.07
N ARG A 117 21.91 26.72 22.62
CA ARG A 117 23.02 25.95 23.19
C ARG A 117 22.57 25.10 24.37
N LEU A 118 21.78 25.66 25.29
CA LEU A 118 21.26 24.93 26.45
C LEU A 118 20.35 23.77 26.06
N VAL A 119 19.46 23.99 25.10
CA VAL A 119 18.55 22.94 24.60
C VAL A 119 19.35 21.79 23.97
N LEU A 120 20.35 22.09 23.14
CA LEU A 120 21.18 21.05 22.52
C LEU A 120 21.98 20.26 23.57
N GLU A 121 22.53 20.93 24.58
CA GLU A 121 23.21 20.28 25.70
C GLU A 121 22.26 19.38 26.51
N TYR A 122 21.02 19.81 26.72
CA TYR A 122 20.00 19.02 27.40
C TYR A 122 19.65 17.74 26.63
N PHE A 123 19.37 17.85 25.33
CA PHE A 123 19.10 16.67 24.49
C PHE A 123 20.33 15.75 24.37
N ARG A 124 21.54 16.30 24.36
CA ARG A 124 22.78 15.51 24.42
C ARG A 124 22.85 14.66 25.68
N LYS A 125 22.52 15.23 26.85
CA LYS A 125 22.47 14.51 28.13
C LYS A 125 21.38 13.45 28.15
N LEU A 126 20.18 13.75 27.64
CA LEU A 126 19.09 12.78 27.55
C LEU A 126 19.40 11.58 26.64
N ASN A 127 20.18 11.82 25.58
CA ASN A 127 20.59 10.80 24.63
C ASN A 127 21.86 10.04 25.06
N ALA A 128 22.50 10.44 26.16
CA ALA A 128 23.66 9.74 26.67
C ALA A 128 23.28 8.32 27.13
N PRO A 129 24.13 7.31 26.91
CA PRO A 129 23.91 5.99 27.47
C PRO A 129 23.89 6.08 29.01
N ALA A 130 22.96 5.38 29.65
CA ALA A 130 22.93 5.31 31.11
C ALA A 130 24.28 4.77 31.62
N PRO A 131 24.86 5.38 32.69
CA PRO A 131 26.06 4.82 33.30
C PRO A 131 25.76 3.38 33.75
N ARG A 132 26.62 2.44 33.37
CA ARG A 132 26.55 1.05 33.82
C ARG A 132 27.03 0.92 35.25
#